data_AF-A0A7K7RDF9-F1
#
_entry.id   AF-A0A7K7RDF9-F1
#
_cell.length_a   1.000
_cell.length_b   1.000
_cell.length_c   1.000
_cell.angle_alpha   90.00
_cell.angle_beta   90.00
_cell.angle_gamma   90.00
#
_symmetry.space_group_name_H-M   'P 1'
#
loop_
_entity.id
_entity.type
_entity.pdbx_description
1 polymer ?
#
loop_
_entity_poly.entity_id
_entity_poly.type
_entity_poly.pdbx_seq_one_letter_code
_entity_poly.pdbx_strand_id
1 'polypeptide(L)' 'QKWRPFCLSFEGVVEDFNFGTLLRLDSRGEYSEENSILATRIQFLAIEIARNREGCNEHVHSRARGGTREGTG' A
#
# COMPACT_ATOMS: atom_id res chain seq x y z
N GLN A 1 -6.24 -14.71 13.72
CA GLN A 1 -7.51 -15.03 13.03
C GLN A 1 -8.34 -13.78 12.61
N LYS A 2 -7.84 -12.54 12.74
CA LYS A 2 -8.62 -11.32 12.45
C LYS A 2 -8.79 -11.00 10.95
N TRP A 3 -7.80 -11.35 10.12
CA TRP A 3 -7.81 -10.99 8.70
C TRP A 3 -8.81 -11.79 7.86
N ARG A 4 -9.04 -13.07 8.17
CA ARG A 4 -9.91 -13.91 7.34
C ARG A 4 -11.38 -13.41 7.32
N PRO A 5 -12.02 -13.11 8.46
CA PRO A 5 -13.35 -12.49 8.44
C PRO A 5 -13.37 -11.13 7.75
N PHE A 6 -12.33 -10.31 7.95
CA PHE A 6 -12.20 -9.01 7.29
C PHE A 6 -12.11 -9.13 5.77
N CYS A 7 -11.27 -10.02 5.24
CA CYS A 7 -11.16 -10.20 3.79
C CYS A 7 -12.48 -10.69 3.19
N LEU A 8 -13.12 -11.67 3.83
CA LEU A 8 -14.38 -12.25 3.35
C LEU A 8 -15.54 -11.25 3.34
N SER A 9 -15.54 -10.20 4.18
CA SER A 9 -16.60 -9.18 4.12
C SER A 9 -16.59 -8.34 2.85
N PHE A 10 -15.57 -8.47 1.99
CA PHE A 10 -15.46 -7.78 0.71
C PHE A 10 -15.70 -8.68 -0.51
N GLU A 11 -16.05 -9.95 -0.29
CA GLU A 11 -16.44 -10.85 -1.38
C GLU A 11 -17.67 -10.29 -2.11
N GLY A 12 -17.58 -10.15 -3.44
CA GLY A 12 -18.63 -9.56 -4.27
C GLY A 12 -18.77 -8.03 -4.18
N VAL A 13 -18.02 -7.37 -3.29
CA VAL A 13 -18.00 -5.90 -3.15
C VAL A 13 -16.77 -5.30 -3.84
N VAL A 14 -15.61 -5.96 -3.67
CA VAL A 14 -14.36 -5.55 -4.30
C VAL A 14 -13.94 -6.64 -5.28
N GLU A 15 -13.75 -6.25 -6.53
CA GLU A 15 -13.17 -7.12 -7.55
C GLU A 15 -11.81 -7.65 -7.10
N ASP A 16 -11.61 -8.96 -7.25
CA ASP A 16 -10.36 -9.64 -6.92
C ASP A 16 -9.86 -9.36 -5.49
N PHE A 17 -10.78 -9.29 -4.53
CA PHE A 17 -10.51 -8.95 -3.13
C PHE A 17 -9.39 -9.81 -2.49
N ASN A 18 -9.27 -11.06 -2.93
CA ASN A 18 -8.31 -12.05 -2.45
C ASN A 18 -7.05 -12.19 -3.32
N PHE A 19 -6.90 -11.41 -4.40
CA PHE A 19 -5.74 -11.46 -5.27
C PHE A 19 -4.44 -11.14 -4.51
N GLY A 20 -3.37 -11.88 -4.80
CA GLY A 20 -2.08 -11.73 -4.15
C GLY A 20 -1.32 -10.50 -4.66
N THR A 21 -0.85 -9.65 -3.75
CA THR A 21 -0.03 -8.47 -4.05
C THR A 21 1.10 -8.33 -3.03
N LEU A 22 2.16 -7.60 -3.40
CA LEU A 22 3.22 -7.26 -2.47
C LEU A 22 2.81 -6.07 -1.60
N LEU A 23 3.10 -6.17 -0.31
CA LEU A 23 2.90 -5.11 0.68
C LEU A 23 4.22 -4.80 1.37
N ARG A 24 4.55 -3.50 1.47
CA ARG A 24 5.73 -3.03 2.22
C ARG A 24 5.52 -3.17 3.73
N LEU A 25 6.49 -3.72 4.44
CA LEU A 25 6.49 -3.81 5.91
C LEU A 25 6.69 -2.43 6.54
N ASP A 26 7.74 -1.71 6.13
CA ASP A 26 8.00 -0.32 6.43
C ASP A 26 7.65 0.55 5.21
N SER A 27 6.72 1.50 5.37
CA SER A 27 6.26 2.37 4.28
C SER A 27 7.33 3.35 3.79
N ARG A 28 8.36 3.60 4.60
CA ARG A 28 9.47 4.53 4.29
C ARG A 28 10.54 3.89 3.42
N GLY A 29 10.61 2.56 3.40
CA GLY A 29 11.51 1.78 2.56
C GLY A 29 10.90 1.45 1.19
N GLU A 30 11.74 0.99 0.28
CA GLU A 30 11.31 0.44 -1.02
C GLU A 30 10.88 -1.02 -0.88
N TYR A 31 10.34 -1.60 -1.96
CA TYR A 31 10.15 -3.05 -2.03
C TYR A 31 11.50 -3.76 -2.10
N SER A 32 11.76 -4.61 -1.12
CA SER A 32 12.90 -5.53 -1.06
C SER A 32 12.45 -6.87 -0.46
N GLU A 33 13.28 -7.91 -0.54
CA GLU A 33 12.98 -9.21 0.07
C GLU A 33 12.70 -9.10 1.57
N GLU A 34 13.49 -8.28 2.26
CA GLU A 34 13.37 -8.01 3.71
C GLU A 34 12.22 -7.07 4.08
N ASN A 35 11.75 -6.22 3.14
CA ASN A 35 10.71 -5.24 3.39
C ASN A 35 9.37 -5.55 2.71
N SER A 36 9.18 -6.75 2.14
CA SER A 36 7.98 -7.10 1.38
C SER A 36 7.37 -8.41 1.84
N ILE A 37 6.04 -8.46 1.88
CA ILE A 37 5.29 -9.70 2.10
C ILE A 37 4.20 -9.85 1.05
N LEU A 38 3.80 -11.10 0.79
CA LEU A 38 2.59 -11.40 0.01
C LEU A 38 1.36 -11.17 0.90
N ALA A 39 0.45 -10.31 0.45
CA ALA A 39 -0.82 -10.00 1.09
C ALA A 39 -1.97 -10.10 0.08
N THR A 40 -3.20 -10.20 0.57
CA THR A 40 -4.38 -10.07 -0.31
C THR A 40 -4.61 -8.61 -0.67
N ARG A 41 -5.25 -8.36 -1.81
CA ARG A 41 -5.62 -7.03 -2.31
C ARG A 41 -6.34 -6.21 -1.23
N ILE A 42 -7.27 -6.81 -0.50
CA ILE A 42 -7.99 -6.12 0.57
C ILE A 42 -7.11 -5.73 1.75
N GLN A 43 -6.15 -6.57 2.14
CA GLN A 43 -5.18 -6.20 3.17
C GLN A 43 -4.30 -5.03 2.71
N PHE A 44 -3.82 -5.10 1.46
CA PHE A 44 -3.04 -4.02 0.86
C PHE A 44 -3.83 -2.70 0.85
N LEU A 45 -5.07 -2.71 0.34
CA LEU A 45 -5.92 -1.53 0.29
C LEU A 45 -6.19 -0.97 1.68
N ALA A 46 -6.54 -1.80 2.65
CA ALA A 46 -6.81 -1.36 4.01
C ALA A 46 -5.59 -0.63 4.62
N ILE A 47 -4.40 -1.20 4.46
CA ILE A 47 -3.16 -0.67 5.03
C ILE A 47 -2.70 0.59 4.28
N GLU A 48 -2.72 0.59 2.95
CA GLU A 48 -2.28 1.75 2.16
C GLU A 48 -3.25 2.92 2.27
N ILE A 49 -4.56 2.68 2.41
CA ILE A 49 -5.53 3.75 2.68
C ILE A 49 -5.25 4.38 4.04
N ALA A 50 -4.98 3.58 5.08
CA ALA A 50 -4.63 4.11 6.40
C ALA A 50 -3.31 4.91 6.33
N ARG A 51 -2.26 4.36 5.72
CA ARG A 51 -0.97 5.05 5.51
C ARG A 51 -1.11 6.38 4.78
N ASN A 52 -1.97 6.44 3.75
CA ASN A 52 -2.23 7.68 3.03
C ASN A 52 -2.97 8.72 3.89
N ARG A 53 -3.93 8.28 4.72
CA ARG A 53 -4.66 9.16 5.64
C ARG A 53 -3.79 9.68 6.79
N GLU A 54 -2.82 8.88 7.24
CA GLU A 54 -1.91 9.19 8.35
C GLU A 54 -0.61 9.89 7.89
N GLY A 55 -0.40 10.08 6.59
CA GLY A 55 0.79 10.75 6.04
C GLY A 55 2.04 9.86 5.91
N CYS A 56 1.95 8.57 6.25
CA CYS A 56 3.07 7.61 6.20
C CYS A 56 3.65 7.39 4.79
N ASN A 57 2.91 7.77 3.74
CA ASN A 57 3.30 7.67 2.33
C ASN A 57 3.63 9.03 1.69
N GLU A 58 3.70 10.13 2.45
CA GLU A 58 3.99 11.46 1.90
C GLU A 58 5.30 11.52 1.12
N HIS A 59 6.33 10.80 1.59
CA HIS A 59 7.63 10.69 0.90
C HIS A 59 7.54 10.02 -0.47
N VAL A 60 6.68 9.01 -0.62
CA VAL A 60 6.44 8.34 -1.90
C VAL A 60 5.71 9.29 -2.85
N HIS A 61 4.74 10.03 -2.33
CA HIS A 61 3.96 11.02 -3.09
C HIS A 61 4.82 12.20 -3.55
N SER A 62 5.72 12.70 -2.68
CA SER A 62 6.63 13.78 -3.00
C SER A 62 7.62 13.38 -4.08
N ARG A 63 8.18 12.16 -4.03
CA ARG A 63 9.02 11.61 -5.11
C ARG A 63 8.27 11.48 -6.43
N ALA A 64 7.03 10.99 -6.39
CA ALA A 64 6.20 10.87 -7.60
C ALA A 64 5.87 12.23 -8.24
N ARG A 65 5.75 13.30 -7.44
CA ARG A 65 5.53 14.68 -7.93
C ARG A 65 6.81 15.46 -8.21
N GLY A 66 7.93 15.06 -7.60
CA GLY A 66 9.25 15.69 -7.71
C GLY A 66 9.97 15.44 -9.02
N GLY A 67 9.41 14.62 -9.91
CA GLY A 67 9.89 14.44 -11.29
C GLY A 67 9.66 15.65 -12.22
N THR A 68 9.22 16.80 -11.71
CA THR A 68 9.19 18.05 -12.47
C THR A 68 9.41 19.25 -11.53
N ARG A 69 10.68 19.57 -11.27
CA ARG A 69 11.22 20.92 -10.97
C ARG A 69 12.73 20.82 -10.76
N GLU A 70 13.46 20.44 -11.81
CA GLU A 70 14.81 20.97 -11.99
C GLU A 70 14.72 22.05 -13.06
N GLY A 71 14.88 23.29 -12.61
CA GLY A 71 14.71 24.49 -13.42
C GLY A 71 14.53 25.70 -12.50
N THR A 72 15.60 26.48 -12.38
CA THR A 72 15.76 27.78 -11.72
C THR A 72 15.91 27.81 -10.18
N GLY A 73 17.11 28.24 -9.77
CA GLY A 73 17.50 28.61 -8.42
C GLY A 73 19.01 28.58 -8.27
#